data_AF-A0A2H0C614-F1
#
_entry.id   AF-A0A2H0C614-F1
#
_cell.length_a   1.000
_cell.length_b   1.000
_cell.length_c   1.000
_cell.angle_alpha   90.00
_cell.angle_beta   90.00
_cell.angle_gamma   90.00
#
_symmetry.space_group_name_H-M   'P 1'
#
loop_
_entity.id
_entity.type
_entity.pdbx_description
1 polymer ?
#
loop_
_entity_poly.entity_id
_entity_poly.type
_entity_poly.pdbx_seq_one_letter_code
_entity_poly.pdbx_strand_id
1 'polypeptide(L)' 'MDNADIQKQCQKFLEDLGIPGFIVFGWQKSEKQYGFTYVNHKTPPAVTLKGMLWAAKDFAEKKL' A
#
# COMPACT_ATOMS: atom_id res chain seq x y z
N MET A 1 6.97 3.15 -14.15
CA MET A 1 5.67 2.43 -14.10
C MET A 1 4.61 3.39 -13.61
N ASP A 2 3.43 3.32 -14.21
CA ASP A 2 2.29 4.12 -13.75
C ASP A 2 1.73 3.59 -12.42
N ASN A 3 1.12 4.47 -11.62
CA ASN A 3 0.51 4.12 -10.34
C ASN A 3 -0.57 3.06 -10.51
N ALA A 4 -1.33 3.12 -11.60
CA ALA A 4 -2.41 2.18 -11.88
C ALA A 4 -1.90 0.75 -12.10
N ASP A 5 -0.76 0.58 -12.76
CA ASP A 5 -0.18 -0.74 -13.01
C ASP A 5 0.33 -1.39 -11.74
N ILE A 6 0.99 -0.61 -10.88
CA ILE A 6 1.48 -1.11 -9.58
C ILE A 6 0.31 -1.45 -8.67
N GLN A 7 -0.74 -0.62 -8.64
CA GLN A 7 -1.95 -0.92 -7.87
C GLN A 7 -2.59 -2.25 -8.31
N LYS A 8 -2.70 -2.49 -9.63
CA LYS A 8 -3.22 -3.76 -10.16
C LYS A 8 -2.37 -4.96 -9.74
N GLN A 9 -1.04 -4.82 -9.73
CA GLN A 9 -0.14 -5.90 -9.28
C GLN A 9 -0.31 -6.18 -7.78
N CYS A 10 -0.38 -5.13 -6.95
CA CYS A 10 -0.64 -5.29 -5.52
C CYS A 10 -2.01 -5.94 -5.25
N GLN A 11 -3.05 -5.51 -5.98
CA GLN A 11 -4.39 -6.09 -5.86
C GLN A 11 -4.37 -7.58 -6.22
N LYS A 12 -3.81 -7.92 -7.38
CA LYS A 12 -3.71 -9.30 -7.85
C LYS A 12 -2.94 -10.17 -6.86
N PHE A 13 -1.80 -9.70 -6.35
CA PHE A 13 -1.03 -10.42 -5.34
C PHE A 13 -1.86 -10.70 -4.08
N LEU A 14 -2.58 -9.70 -3.59
CA LEU A 14 -3.40 -9.83 -2.38
C LEU A 14 -4.60 -10.78 -2.59
N GLU A 15 -5.18 -10.79 -3.79
CA GLU A 15 -6.22 -11.75 -4.19
C GLU A 15 -5.67 -13.17 -4.34
N ASP A 16 -4.51 -13.33 -4.98
CA ASP A 16 -3.84 -14.63 -5.18
C ASP A 16 -3.41 -15.26 -3.84
N LEU A 17 -3.11 -14.45 -2.81
CA LEU A 17 -2.87 -14.92 -1.45
C LEU A 17 -4.12 -15.54 -0.79
N GLY A 18 -5.33 -15.20 -1.25
CA GLY A 18 -6.59 -15.78 -0.76
C GLY A 18 -6.97 -15.44 0.68
N ILE A 19 -6.20 -14.60 1.37
CA ILE A 19 -6.41 -14.20 2.77
C ILE A 19 -6.88 -12.74 2.87
N PRO A 20 -7.76 -12.41 3.84
CA PRO A 20 -8.11 -11.01 4.10
C PRO A 20 -6.88 -10.21 4.51
N GLY A 21 -6.63 -9.09 3.85
CA GLY A 21 -5.48 -8.24 4.12
C GLY A 21 -5.55 -6.88 3.44
N PHE A 22 -4.52 -6.08 3.64
CA PHE A 22 -4.30 -4.84 2.92
C PHE A 22 -2.81 -4.67 2.65
N ILE A 23 -2.48 -3.89 1.62
CA ILE A 23 -1.12 -3.55 1.26
C ILE A 23 -1.04 -2.04 1.15
N VAL A 24 0.00 -1.48 1.76
CA VAL A 24 0.46 -0.11 1.55
C VAL A 24 1.81 -0.22 0.86
N PHE A 25 1.92 0.31 -0.35
CA PHE A 25 3.14 0.16 -1.15
C PHE A 25 3.63 1.52 -1.63
N GLY A 26 4.83 1.88 -1.18
CA GLY A 26 5.56 3.06 -1.64
C GLY A 26 6.80 2.65 -2.44
N TRP A 27 7.12 3.38 -3.50
CA TRP A 27 8.29 3.13 -4.33
C TRP A 27 8.87 4.42 -4.87
N GLN A 28 10.14 4.39 -5.28
CA GLN A 28 10.77 5.53 -5.96
C GLN A 28 10.48 5.46 -7.47
N LYS A 29 9.96 6.54 -8.04
CA LYS A 29 9.70 6.68 -9.49
C LYS A 29 10.91 7.22 -10.25
N SER A 30 11.59 8.21 -9.68
CA SER A 30 12.77 8.89 -10.24
C SER A 30 13.54 9.58 -9.11
N GLU A 31 14.59 10.35 -9.41
CA GLU A 31 15.28 11.13 -8.38
C GLU A 31 14.30 12.06 -7.66
N LYS A 32 14.07 11.80 -6.36
CA LYS A 32 13.18 12.55 -5.47
C LYS A 32 11.68 12.48 -5.77
N GLN A 33 11.23 11.65 -6.71
CA GLN A 33 9.80 11.39 -6.89
C GLN A 33 9.43 10.01 -6.35
N TYR A 34 8.37 9.97 -5.56
CA TYR A 34 7.86 8.76 -4.96
C TYR A 34 6.43 8.49 -5.44
N GLY A 35 6.13 7.21 -5.65
CA GLY A 35 4.78 6.70 -5.84
C GLY A 35 4.28 6.07 -4.57
N PHE A 36 2.96 6.07 -4.41
CA PHE A 36 2.29 5.45 -3.29
C PHE A 36 0.95 4.89 -3.76
N THR A 37 0.59 3.70 -3.27
CA THR A 37 -0.72 3.09 -3.49
C THR A 37 -1.15 2.28 -2.28
N TYR A 38 -2.45 2.06 -2.16
CA TYR A 38 -3.03 1.13 -1.20
C TYR A 38 -4.06 0.23 -1.89
N VAL A 39 -4.13 -1.01 -1.44
CA VAL A 39 -5.16 -1.98 -1.84
C VAL A 39 -5.63 -2.77 -0.63
N ASN A 40 -6.87 -3.25 -0.67
CA ASN A 40 -7.41 -4.10 0.38
C ASN A 40 -8.24 -5.25 -0.20
N HIS A 41 -8.26 -6.36 0.53
CA HIS A 41 -9.03 -7.54 0.18
C HIS A 41 -9.75 -8.04 1.44
N LYS A 42 -11.09 -7.93 1.46
CA LYS A 42 -11.97 -8.47 2.52
C LYS A 42 -11.63 -8.00 3.95
N THR A 43 -10.88 -6.91 4.12
CA THR A 43 -10.63 -6.32 5.43
C THR A 43 -11.74 -5.34 5.82
N PRO A 44 -12.17 -5.33 7.09
CA PRO A 44 -13.06 -4.29 7.59
C PRO A 44 -12.45 -2.88 7.38
N PRO A 45 -13.25 -1.86 7.03
CA PRO A 45 -12.76 -0.50 6.83
C PRO A 45 -11.97 0.06 8.01
N ALA A 46 -12.42 -0.20 9.25
CA ALA A 46 -11.75 0.26 10.46
C ALA A 46 -10.34 -0.33 10.64
N VAL A 47 -10.15 -1.61 10.30
CA VAL A 47 -8.84 -2.29 10.35
C VAL A 47 -7.90 -1.70 9.31
N THR A 48 -8.42 -1.50 8.09
CA THR A 48 -7.67 -0.90 6.98
C THR A 48 -7.22 0.52 7.31
N LEU A 49 -8.12 1.34 7.86
CA LEU A 49 -7.80 2.72 8.28
C LEU A 49 -6.72 2.74 9.37
N LYS A 50 -6.84 1.90 10.39
CA LYS A 50 -5.85 1.80 11.46
C LYS A 50 -4.47 1.39 10.93
N GLY A 51 -4.43 0.44 10.00
CA GLY A 51 -3.20 0.00 9.34
C GLY A 51 -2.54 1.10 8.49
N MET A 52 -3.35 1.84 7.72
CA MET A 52 -2.86 2.98 6.93
C MET A 52 -2.30 4.10 7.81
N LEU A 53 -2.99 4.44 8.91
CA LEU A 53 -2.50 5.45 9.87
C LEU A 53 -1.18 5.03 10.50
N TRP A 54 -1.05 3.75 10.86
CA TRP A 54 0.21 3.21 11.38
C TRP A 54 1.34 3.30 10.34
N ALA A 55 1.09 2.90 9.09
CA ALA A 55 2.09 2.98 8.02
C ALA A 55 2.49 4.44 7.72
N ALA A 56 1.53 5.36 7.67
CA ALA A 56 1.78 6.79 7.46
C ALA A 56 2.61 7.39 8.59
N LYS A 57 2.31 7.03 9.85
CA LYS A 57 3.10 7.42 11.01
C LYS A 57 4.53 6.90 10.93
N ASP A 58 4.71 5.60 10.63
CA ASP A 58 6.02 4.97 10.49
C ASP A 58 6.85 5.64 9.38
N PHE A 59 6.24 5.98 8.24
CA PHE A 59 6.90 6.74 7.18
C PHE A 59 7.31 8.15 7.60
N ALA A 60 6.47 8.85 8.37
CA ALA A 60 6.77 10.21 8.82
C ALA A 60 7.87 10.23 9.88
N GLU A 61 7.98 9.18 10.70
CA GLU A 61 8.95 9.07 11.79
C GLU A 61 10.28 8.47 11.34
N LYS A 62 10.27 7.57 10.35
CA LYS A 62 11.50 7.04 9.76
C LYS A 62 12.13 8.08 8.83
N LYS A 63 13.29 8.58 9.25
CA LYS A 63 14.24 9.25 8.34
C LYS A 63 14.82 8.18 7.41
N LEU A 64 14.20 8.02 6.23
CA LEU A 64 14.84 7.37 5.09
C LEU A 64 16.08 8.16 4.66
#